data_AF-A0A941WEK2-F1
#
_entry.id   AF-A0A941WEK2-F1
#
_cell.length_a   1.000
_cell.length_b   1.000
_cell.length_c   1.000
_cell.angle_alpha   90.00
_cell.angle_beta   90.00
_cell.angle_gamma   90.00
#
_symmetry.space_group_name_H-M   'P 1'
#
loop_
_entity.id
_entity.type
_entity.pdbx_description
1 polymer ?
#
loop_
_entity_poly.entity_id
_entity_poly.type
_entity_poly.pdbx_seq_one_letter_code
_entity_poly.pdbx_strand_id
1 'polypeptide(L)'
;FDVFSNKGFIEGNSWQYYWYVPHDIPGLVDFLGKDLFNSRLEEGFIKSEKHKFAAHVFDRTTGQSAEFYINQGNEVNMCTPFLFNYSGKPWLAQKWSRAILDSFYGSTPYHGWEGDEDEGQMGGWYVMSALGLFEMNGGVSLKPELELSSPLFNKITIRLDPGYYKGKTFTIEARNNSKENIYIQKAYLNGKELKQPRIPFVAIVSGGTLLLEMGDKPKFDCFN
;
A
#
# COMPACT_ATOMS: atom_id res chain seq x y z
N PHE A 1 -5.52 -15.31 26.17
CA PHE A 1 -5.10 -14.35 25.14
C PHE A 1 -6.09 -14.48 24.00
N ASP A 2 -6.75 -13.39 23.66
CA ASP A 2 -7.68 -13.32 22.54
C ASP A 2 -7.08 -12.39 21.50
N VAL A 3 -6.84 -12.93 20.30
CA VAL A 3 -6.15 -12.25 19.21
C VAL A 3 -6.93 -11.03 18.72
N PHE A 4 -8.26 -11.10 18.79
CA PHE A 4 -9.17 -10.08 18.28
C PHE A 4 -9.71 -9.16 19.38
N SER A 5 -9.27 -9.32 20.62
CA SER A 5 -9.62 -8.39 21.69
C SER A 5 -8.94 -7.03 21.46
N ASN A 6 -9.68 -5.95 21.70
CA ASN A 6 -9.14 -4.60 21.75
C ASN A 6 -8.40 -4.28 23.07
N LYS A 7 -8.47 -5.16 24.07
CA LYS A 7 -7.87 -4.91 25.38
C LYS A 7 -6.35 -4.76 25.25
N GLY A 8 -5.86 -3.56 25.57
CA GLY A 8 -4.42 -3.22 25.48
C GLY A 8 -4.00 -2.61 24.14
N PHE A 9 -4.94 -2.42 23.20
CA PHE A 9 -4.73 -1.75 21.92
C PHE A 9 -5.66 -0.52 21.83
N ILE A 10 -5.29 0.44 20.98
CA ILE A 10 -6.13 1.60 20.67
C ILE A 10 -6.72 1.38 19.27
N GLU A 11 -8.05 1.34 19.21
CA GLU A 11 -8.86 1.24 17.97
C GLU A 11 -8.53 0.05 17.05
N GLY A 12 -7.92 -0.98 17.62
CA GLY A 12 -7.61 -2.20 16.91
C GLY A 12 -7.43 -3.38 17.83
N ASN A 13 -6.79 -4.42 17.31
CA ASN A 13 -6.52 -5.66 18.03
C ASN A 13 -5.05 -6.10 17.85
N SER A 14 -4.68 -7.19 18.52
CA SER A 14 -3.32 -7.71 18.45
C SER A 14 -2.92 -8.19 17.04
N TRP A 15 -3.85 -8.71 16.25
CA TRP A 15 -3.58 -9.14 14.88
C TRP A 15 -3.22 -7.96 13.98
N GLN A 16 -3.90 -6.84 14.15
CA GLN A 16 -3.68 -5.62 13.38
C GLN A 16 -2.35 -4.96 13.73
N TYR A 17 -2.11 -4.72 15.02
CA TYR A 17 -0.89 -4.08 15.51
C TYR A 17 0.38 -4.92 15.29
N TYR A 18 0.23 -6.24 15.16
CA TYR A 18 1.33 -7.15 14.85
C TYR A 18 2.13 -6.75 13.60
N TRP A 19 1.48 -6.14 12.61
CA TRP A 19 2.10 -5.74 11.35
C TRP A 19 2.78 -4.37 11.40
N TYR A 20 2.57 -3.59 12.46
CA TYR A 20 2.98 -2.20 12.54
C TYR A 20 4.36 -2.04 13.19
N VAL A 21 5.39 -2.47 12.45
CA VAL A 21 6.81 -2.30 12.82
C VAL A 21 7.54 -1.54 11.70
N PRO A 22 7.12 -0.29 11.38
CA PRO A 22 7.57 0.41 10.17
C PRO A 22 9.08 0.69 10.11
N HIS A 23 9.74 0.73 11.28
CA HIS A 23 11.18 0.97 11.38
C HIS A 23 12.04 -0.28 11.15
N ASP A 24 11.48 -1.49 11.27
CA ASP A 24 12.23 -2.74 11.15
C ASP A 24 11.38 -3.89 10.54
N ILE A 25 10.82 -3.62 9.35
CA ILE A 25 10.09 -4.64 8.59
C ILE A 25 10.97 -5.83 8.23
N PRO A 26 12.25 -5.67 7.82
CA PRO A 26 13.14 -6.81 7.62
C PRO A 26 13.27 -7.68 8.87
N GLY A 27 13.45 -7.10 10.06
CA GLY A 27 13.48 -7.84 11.32
C GLY A 27 12.18 -8.59 11.61
N LEU A 28 11.02 -8.01 11.32
CA LEU A 28 9.72 -8.69 11.42
C LEU A 28 9.61 -9.88 10.44
N VAL A 29 10.07 -9.72 9.19
CA VAL A 29 10.09 -10.80 8.19
C VAL A 29 11.01 -11.93 8.64
N ASP A 30 12.21 -11.61 9.15
CA ASP A 30 13.19 -12.59 9.61
C ASP A 30 12.71 -13.33 10.86
N PHE A 31 12.07 -12.63 11.80
CA PHE A 31 11.51 -13.23 13.02
C PHE A 31 10.47 -14.32 12.73
N LEU A 32 9.65 -14.14 11.70
CA LEU A 32 8.61 -15.10 11.32
C LEU A 32 9.05 -16.13 10.29
N GLY A 33 10.01 -15.77 9.46
CA GLY A 33 10.27 -16.42 8.19
C GLY A 33 9.28 -15.99 7.11
N LYS A 34 9.79 -15.87 5.88
CA LYS A 34 9.04 -15.36 4.72
C LYS A 34 7.75 -16.12 4.43
N ASP A 35 7.74 -17.44 4.58
CA ASP A 35 6.57 -18.25 4.24
C ASP A 35 5.40 -17.98 5.20
N LEU A 36 5.67 -18.00 6.52
CA LEU A 36 4.65 -17.71 7.53
C LEU A 36 4.20 -16.25 7.48
N PHE A 37 5.14 -15.32 7.28
CA PHE A 37 4.83 -13.90 7.09
C PHE A 37 3.82 -13.73 5.95
N ASN A 38 4.15 -14.27 4.78
CA ASN A 38 3.34 -14.13 3.57
C ASN A 38 1.99 -14.83 3.72
N SER A 39 1.95 -16.06 4.23
CA SER A 39 0.71 -16.82 4.35
C SER A 39 -0.28 -16.15 5.31
N ARG A 40 0.22 -15.67 6.46
CA ARG A 40 -0.63 -15.03 7.47
C ARG A 40 -1.13 -13.66 7.01
N LEU A 41 -0.27 -12.86 6.38
CA LEU A 41 -0.68 -11.55 5.87
C LEU A 41 -1.73 -11.71 4.75
N GLU A 42 -1.49 -12.63 3.80
CA GLU A 42 -2.41 -12.91 2.70
C GLU A 42 -3.75 -13.48 3.18
N GLU A 43 -3.74 -14.37 4.18
CA GLU A 43 -4.96 -14.85 4.86
C GLU A 43 -5.80 -13.69 5.40
N GLY A 44 -5.15 -12.72 6.03
CA GLY A 44 -5.84 -11.54 6.56
C GLY A 44 -6.51 -10.71 5.47
N PHE A 45 -5.83 -10.47 4.36
CA PHE A 45 -6.41 -9.79 3.22
C PHE A 45 -7.60 -10.54 2.61
N ILE A 46 -7.47 -11.86 2.38
CA ILE A 46 -8.57 -12.69 1.84
C ILE A 46 -9.80 -12.62 2.76
N LYS A 47 -9.59 -12.69 4.08
CA LYS A 47 -10.69 -12.62 5.05
C LYS A 47 -11.35 -11.24 5.14
N SER A 48 -10.61 -10.18 4.86
CA SER A 48 -11.12 -8.80 4.86
C SER A 48 -11.74 -8.36 3.54
N GLU A 49 -11.34 -8.93 2.40
CA GLU A 49 -11.83 -8.56 1.07
C GLU A 49 -13.35 -8.70 0.94
N LYS A 50 -13.93 -9.78 1.49
CA LYS A 50 -15.40 -9.99 1.52
C LYS A 50 -16.17 -8.89 2.26
N HIS A 51 -15.49 -8.13 3.11
CA HIS A 51 -16.03 -6.99 3.85
C HIS A 51 -15.52 -5.65 3.29
N LYS A 52 -14.97 -5.65 2.07
CA LYS A 52 -14.37 -4.47 1.42
C LYS A 52 -13.35 -3.76 2.30
N PHE A 53 -12.65 -4.52 3.16
CA PHE A 53 -11.68 -3.98 4.12
C PHE A 53 -12.25 -2.98 5.14
N ALA A 54 -13.58 -2.87 5.28
CA ALA A 54 -14.25 -1.96 6.21
C ALA A 54 -14.69 -2.70 7.48
N ALA A 55 -14.14 -2.33 8.63
CA ALA A 55 -14.52 -2.94 9.91
C ALA A 55 -15.91 -2.47 10.42
N HIS A 56 -16.44 -1.35 9.93
CA HIS A 56 -17.70 -0.76 10.44
C HIS A 56 -18.98 -1.47 9.96
N VAL A 57 -18.86 -2.58 9.25
CA VAL A 57 -19.98 -3.45 8.87
C VAL A 57 -20.61 -4.13 10.11
N PHE A 58 -19.94 -4.13 11.26
CA PHE A 58 -20.46 -4.71 12.51
C PHE A 58 -20.73 -3.63 13.56
N ASP A 59 -21.85 -3.83 14.27
CA ASP A 59 -22.37 -2.91 15.28
C ASP A 59 -21.32 -2.63 16.38
N ARG A 60 -20.88 -1.38 16.48
CA ARG A 60 -19.88 -0.95 17.48
C ARG A 60 -20.41 -1.07 18.92
N THR A 61 -21.72 -1.29 19.12
CA THR A 61 -22.36 -1.41 20.44
C THR A 61 -22.37 -2.84 21.01
N THR A 62 -22.06 -3.86 20.20
CA THR A 62 -22.10 -5.26 20.65
C THR A 62 -20.81 -5.74 21.32
N GLY A 63 -19.81 -4.87 21.50
CA GLY A 63 -18.49 -5.24 22.03
C GLY A 63 -17.64 -6.10 21.09
N GLN A 64 -18.10 -6.32 19.85
CA GLN A 64 -17.41 -7.08 18.79
C GLN A 64 -16.62 -6.19 17.81
N SER A 65 -16.48 -4.89 18.09
CA SER A 65 -15.88 -3.90 17.19
C SER A 65 -14.39 -4.12 16.84
N ALA A 66 -13.81 -5.24 17.26
CA ALA A 66 -12.42 -5.60 17.08
C ALA A 66 -12.19 -6.92 16.28
N GLU A 67 -13.23 -7.58 15.77
CA GLU A 67 -13.12 -8.89 15.11
C GLU A 67 -12.69 -8.84 13.62
N PHE A 68 -11.59 -8.18 13.30
CA PHE A 68 -11.09 -8.10 11.91
C PHE A 68 -9.59 -8.29 11.76
N TYR A 69 -9.22 -8.74 10.55
CA TYR A 69 -7.85 -8.92 10.14
C TYR A 69 -7.30 -7.58 9.62
N ILE A 70 -7.61 -7.21 8.37
CA ILE A 70 -7.24 -5.92 7.78
C ILE A 70 -8.43 -4.97 7.80
N ASN A 71 -8.27 -3.79 8.41
CA ASN A 71 -9.23 -2.69 8.42
C ASN A 71 -8.59 -1.45 7.75
N GLN A 72 -8.95 -1.16 6.50
CA GLN A 72 -8.45 0.05 5.82
C GLN A 72 -8.88 1.34 6.52
N GLY A 73 -9.99 1.27 7.26
CA GLY A 73 -10.55 2.37 8.04
C GLY A 73 -9.73 2.81 9.24
N ASN A 74 -8.54 2.25 9.48
CA ASN A 74 -7.69 2.55 10.62
C ASN A 74 -6.20 2.57 10.22
N GLU A 75 -5.46 3.54 10.74
CA GLU A 75 -4.12 3.94 10.32
C GLU A 75 -3.08 2.84 10.48
N VAL A 76 -3.20 2.02 11.53
CA VAL A 76 -2.27 0.93 11.82
C VAL A 76 -2.24 -0.12 10.69
N ASN A 77 -3.28 -0.17 9.86
CA ASN A 77 -3.43 -1.16 8.79
C ASN A 77 -3.14 -0.61 7.40
N MET A 78 -3.10 0.71 7.23
CA MET A 78 -2.92 1.35 5.93
C MET A 78 -1.58 0.97 5.26
N CYS A 79 -0.55 0.58 6.04
CA CYS A 79 0.73 0.15 5.50
C CYS A 79 0.76 -1.31 5.02
N THR A 80 -0.23 -2.13 5.40
CA THR A 80 -0.17 -3.59 5.30
C THR A 80 -0.01 -4.15 3.87
N PRO A 81 -0.57 -3.55 2.79
CA PRO A 81 -0.37 -4.11 1.44
C PRO A 81 1.09 -4.06 1.03
N PHE A 82 1.79 -2.99 1.41
CA PHE A 82 3.15 -2.70 0.96
C PHE A 82 4.21 -3.55 1.67
N LEU A 83 3.85 -4.21 2.78
CA LEU A 83 4.71 -5.16 3.47
C LEU A 83 5.15 -6.33 2.57
N PHE A 84 4.34 -6.72 1.58
CA PHE A 84 4.70 -7.77 0.63
C PHE A 84 5.94 -7.44 -0.24
N ASN A 85 6.27 -6.15 -0.38
CA ASN A 85 7.50 -5.72 -1.07
C ASN A 85 8.77 -6.12 -0.28
N TYR A 86 8.66 -6.27 1.03
CA TYR A 86 9.76 -6.65 1.92
C TYR A 86 9.91 -8.17 2.07
N SER A 87 8.83 -8.92 1.83
CA SER A 87 8.80 -10.39 1.95
C SER A 87 8.95 -11.13 0.62
N GLY A 88 9.23 -10.41 -0.47
CA GLY A 88 9.52 -10.99 -1.80
C GLY A 88 8.28 -11.35 -2.63
N LYS A 89 7.10 -10.80 -2.31
CA LYS A 89 5.86 -11.01 -3.07
C LYS A 89 5.23 -9.69 -3.56
N PRO A 90 5.95 -8.81 -4.28
CA PRO A 90 5.46 -7.48 -4.67
C PRO A 90 4.15 -7.50 -5.49
N TRP A 91 3.84 -8.60 -6.19
CA TRP A 91 2.56 -8.75 -6.88
C TRP A 91 1.35 -8.78 -5.92
N LEU A 92 1.54 -9.21 -4.66
CA LEU A 92 0.48 -9.12 -3.64
C LEU A 92 0.29 -7.69 -3.15
N ALA A 93 1.35 -6.88 -3.04
CA ALA A 93 1.20 -5.45 -2.77
C ALA A 93 0.36 -4.76 -3.84
N GLN A 94 0.65 -5.06 -5.12
CA GLN A 94 -0.10 -4.57 -6.29
C GLN A 94 -1.57 -5.01 -6.26
N LYS A 95 -1.82 -6.29 -5.99
CA LYS A 95 -3.18 -6.85 -5.91
C LYS A 95 -4.00 -6.17 -4.81
N TRP A 96 -3.48 -6.15 -3.58
CA TRP A 96 -4.26 -5.71 -2.42
C TRP A 96 -4.42 -4.20 -2.36
N SER A 97 -3.42 -3.41 -2.80
CA SER A 97 -3.60 -1.96 -2.91
C SER A 97 -4.69 -1.59 -3.92
N ARG A 98 -4.77 -2.29 -5.06
CA ARG A 98 -5.83 -2.08 -6.07
C ARG A 98 -7.19 -2.54 -5.57
N ALA A 99 -7.27 -3.70 -4.92
CA ALA A 99 -8.51 -4.18 -4.32
C ALA A 99 -9.08 -3.18 -3.31
N ILE A 100 -8.23 -2.58 -2.48
CA ILE A 100 -8.64 -1.53 -1.53
C ILE A 100 -9.13 -0.27 -2.27
N LEU A 101 -8.35 0.25 -3.22
CA LEU A 101 -8.73 1.43 -4.01
C LEU A 101 -10.08 1.25 -4.73
N ASP A 102 -10.33 0.05 -5.26
CA ASP A 102 -11.53 -0.27 -6.04
C ASP A 102 -12.78 -0.52 -5.18
N SER A 103 -12.63 -0.87 -3.90
CA SER A 103 -13.75 -1.34 -3.06
C SER A 103 -14.05 -0.51 -1.81
N PHE A 104 -13.04 0.09 -1.18
CA PHE A 104 -13.21 0.86 0.06
C PHE A 104 -13.53 2.34 -0.20
N TYR A 105 -13.03 2.89 -1.31
CA TYR A 105 -13.18 4.29 -1.65
C TYR A 105 -14.24 4.49 -2.72
N GLY A 106 -14.97 5.61 -2.63
CA GLY A 106 -15.98 6.00 -3.59
C GLY A 106 -15.99 7.50 -3.85
N SER A 107 -16.87 7.92 -4.76
CA SER A 107 -16.92 9.30 -5.25
C SER A 107 -18.29 9.97 -5.05
N THR A 108 -19.14 9.40 -4.20
CA THR A 108 -20.50 9.92 -3.96
C THR A 108 -20.63 10.43 -2.52
N PRO A 109 -21.56 11.36 -2.24
CA PRO A 109 -21.78 11.85 -0.87
C PRO A 109 -22.12 10.74 0.15
N TYR A 110 -22.63 9.59 -0.33
CA TYR A 110 -23.03 8.45 0.51
C TYR A 110 -21.97 7.35 0.60
N HIS A 111 -20.98 7.39 -0.29
CA HIS A 111 -19.91 6.40 -0.38
C HIS A 111 -18.66 7.13 -0.87
N GLY A 112 -17.99 7.78 0.08
CA GLY A 112 -16.68 8.41 -0.10
C GLY A 112 -15.57 7.53 0.47
N TRP A 113 -15.72 7.15 1.74
CA TRP A 113 -14.86 6.24 2.48
C TRP A 113 -15.67 5.62 3.62
N GLU A 114 -15.30 4.42 4.07
CA GLU A 114 -16.07 3.62 5.04
C GLU A 114 -15.45 3.69 6.46
N GLY A 115 -15.17 4.92 6.94
CA GLY A 115 -14.49 5.22 8.22
C GLY A 115 -14.39 6.72 8.50
N ASP A 116 -13.55 7.11 9.45
CA ASP A 116 -13.23 8.52 9.70
C ASP A 116 -12.21 8.99 8.63
N GLU A 117 -12.27 10.23 8.15
CA GLU A 117 -11.32 10.68 7.10
C GLU A 117 -9.91 10.94 7.66
N ASP A 118 -9.86 11.21 8.97
CA ASP A 118 -8.67 11.46 9.79
C ASP A 118 -7.77 12.58 9.23
N GLU A 119 -8.39 13.73 8.99
CA GLU A 119 -7.74 15.01 8.68
C GLU A 119 -6.75 14.94 7.51
N GLY A 120 -7.07 14.17 6.48
CA GLY A 120 -6.26 13.97 5.28
C GLY A 120 -5.50 12.64 5.25
N GLN A 121 -5.57 11.82 6.29
CA GLN A 121 -4.89 10.52 6.31
C GLN A 121 -5.47 9.56 5.25
N MET A 122 -6.81 9.41 5.19
CA MET A 122 -7.43 8.55 4.19
C MET A 122 -7.27 9.09 2.77
N GLY A 123 -7.49 10.39 2.58
CA GLY A 123 -7.29 11.05 1.29
C GLY A 123 -5.84 10.97 0.81
N GLY A 124 -4.87 11.18 1.71
CA GLY A 124 -3.44 11.06 1.45
C GLY A 124 -3.05 9.64 1.05
N TRP A 125 -3.56 8.63 1.75
CA TRP A 125 -3.36 7.23 1.38
C TRP A 125 -3.91 6.91 -0.01
N TYR A 126 -5.13 7.37 -0.32
CA TYR A 126 -5.75 7.16 -1.62
C TYR A 126 -4.89 7.78 -2.73
N VAL A 127 -4.48 9.04 -2.56
CA VAL A 127 -3.63 9.73 -3.54
C VAL A 127 -2.34 8.96 -3.75
N MET A 128 -1.58 8.66 -2.69
CA MET A 128 -0.31 7.95 -2.81
C MET A 128 -0.48 6.60 -3.49
N SER A 129 -1.45 5.79 -3.04
CA SER A 129 -1.72 4.47 -3.61
C SER A 129 -2.19 4.55 -5.06
N ALA A 130 -2.98 5.56 -5.44
CA ALA A 130 -3.40 5.78 -6.82
C ALA A 130 -2.24 6.21 -7.73
N LEU A 131 -1.20 6.87 -7.18
CA LEU A 131 0.06 7.09 -7.90
C LEU A 131 0.83 5.78 -8.15
N GLY A 132 0.49 4.71 -7.44
CA GLY A 132 1.25 3.45 -7.39
C GLY A 132 2.43 3.52 -6.43
N LEU A 133 2.38 4.39 -5.43
CA LEU A 133 3.47 4.68 -4.49
C LEU A 133 3.00 4.61 -3.04
N PHE A 134 3.92 4.32 -2.12
CA PHE A 134 3.70 4.45 -0.68
C PHE A 134 5.01 4.85 0.01
N GLU A 135 4.92 5.41 1.21
CA GLU A 135 6.08 5.74 2.05
C GLU A 135 5.88 5.06 3.40
N MET A 136 6.77 4.12 3.72
CA MET A 136 6.58 3.22 4.85
C MET A 136 7.10 3.73 6.20
N ASN A 137 8.14 4.56 6.20
CA ASN A 137 8.85 4.93 7.44
C ASN A 137 8.42 6.29 8.03
N GLY A 138 7.39 6.94 7.49
CA GLY A 138 6.95 8.27 7.91
C GLY A 138 7.96 9.37 7.59
N GLY A 139 8.85 9.16 6.62
CA GLY A 139 9.87 10.13 6.20
C GLY A 139 11.01 10.35 7.21
N VAL A 140 11.18 9.46 8.19
CA VAL A 140 12.23 9.58 9.22
C VAL A 140 13.56 8.94 8.82
N SER A 141 13.60 8.23 7.69
CA SER A 141 14.83 7.68 7.13
C SER A 141 15.75 8.78 6.58
N LEU A 142 17.06 8.64 6.81
CA LEU A 142 18.08 9.49 6.17
C LEU A 142 18.10 9.34 4.64
N LYS A 143 17.61 8.21 4.12
CA LYS A 143 17.49 7.90 2.71
C LYS A 143 16.05 7.44 2.45
N PRO A 144 15.10 8.37 2.31
CA PRO A 144 13.71 7.99 2.09
C PRO A 144 13.54 7.30 0.74
N GLU A 145 12.72 6.26 0.73
CA GLU A 145 12.35 5.48 -0.44
C GLU A 145 10.83 5.40 -0.51
N LEU A 146 10.29 5.30 -1.73
CA LEU A 146 8.88 5.00 -1.94
C LEU A 146 8.73 3.59 -2.49
N GLU A 147 7.87 2.80 -1.87
CA GLU A 147 7.47 1.49 -2.35
C GLU A 147 6.62 1.60 -3.62
N LEU A 148 6.79 0.65 -4.54
CA LEU A 148 5.95 0.51 -5.72
C LEU A 148 4.75 -0.39 -5.41
N SER A 149 3.58 0.01 -5.91
CA SER A 149 2.37 -0.80 -5.97
C SER A 149 1.80 -0.77 -7.38
N SER A 150 0.48 -0.77 -7.55
CA SER A 150 -0.17 -0.70 -8.86
C SER A 150 -0.88 0.64 -9.03
N PRO A 151 -0.46 1.48 -10.00
CA PRO A 151 -1.06 2.78 -10.23
C PRO A 151 -2.48 2.66 -10.76
N LEU A 152 -3.33 3.65 -10.45
CA LEU A 152 -4.72 3.69 -10.93
C LEU A 152 -4.85 4.28 -12.34
N PHE A 153 -3.92 5.17 -12.72
CA PHE A 153 -3.99 5.92 -13.98
C PHE A 153 -2.91 5.48 -14.98
N ASN A 154 -3.16 5.68 -16.27
CA ASN A 154 -2.21 5.36 -17.33
C ASN A 154 -1.00 6.31 -17.36
N LYS A 155 -1.20 7.57 -16.95
CA LYS A 155 -0.16 8.58 -16.89
C LYS A 155 -0.43 9.56 -15.77
N ILE A 156 0.59 9.81 -14.96
CA ILE A 156 0.57 10.71 -13.81
C ILE A 156 1.73 11.68 -13.97
N THR A 157 1.48 12.97 -13.78
CA THR A 157 2.51 14.01 -13.84
C THR A 157 2.55 14.77 -12.52
N ILE A 158 3.62 14.58 -11.76
CA ILE A 158 3.88 15.27 -10.50
C ILE A 158 4.71 16.52 -10.80
N ARG A 159 4.12 17.70 -10.56
CA ARG A 159 4.84 18.97 -10.65
C ARG A 159 5.51 19.24 -9.31
N LEU A 160 6.83 19.34 -9.33
CA LEU A 160 7.65 19.57 -8.15
C LEU A 160 7.78 21.07 -7.90
N ASP A 161 7.75 21.47 -6.63
CA ASP A 161 7.96 22.86 -6.24
C ASP A 161 9.42 23.28 -6.53
N PRO A 162 9.65 24.29 -7.40
CA PRO A 162 10.99 24.75 -7.75
C PRO A 162 11.73 25.42 -6.59
N GLY A 163 11.04 25.84 -5.53
CA GLY A 163 11.65 26.37 -4.31
C GLY A 163 12.38 25.31 -3.49
N TYR A 164 11.95 24.05 -3.59
CA TYR A 164 12.55 22.92 -2.87
C TYR A 164 13.35 21.98 -3.79
N TYR A 165 12.91 21.81 -5.03
CA TYR A 165 13.41 20.75 -5.92
C TYR A 165 13.71 21.24 -7.34
N LYS A 166 14.85 20.81 -7.88
CA LYS A 166 15.28 21.20 -9.24
C LYS A 166 14.61 20.41 -10.37
N GLY A 167 14.02 19.25 -10.06
CA GLY A 167 13.52 18.29 -11.05
C GLY A 167 12.35 18.76 -11.91
N LYS A 168 11.65 19.83 -11.51
CA LYS A 168 10.43 20.41 -12.14
C LYS A 168 9.25 19.45 -12.25
N THR A 169 9.43 18.30 -12.89
CA THR A 169 8.39 17.31 -13.15
C THR A 169 8.93 15.89 -13.03
N PHE A 170 8.16 15.04 -12.36
CA PHE A 170 8.32 13.58 -12.38
C PHE A 170 7.07 12.94 -12.98
N THR A 171 7.25 12.01 -13.91
CA THR A 171 6.14 11.36 -14.62
C THR A 171 6.12 9.86 -14.32
N ILE A 172 4.95 9.31 -14.03
CA ILE A 172 4.73 7.87 -13.98
C ILE A 172 3.89 7.51 -15.20
N GLU A 173 4.40 6.63 -16.05
CA GLU A 173 3.70 6.11 -17.23
C GLU A 173 3.44 4.61 -17.05
N ALA A 174 2.17 4.22 -16.93
CA ALA A 174 1.74 2.83 -16.78
C ALA A 174 1.13 2.34 -18.10
N ARG A 175 1.97 1.73 -18.94
CA ARG A 175 1.55 1.19 -20.24
C ARG A 175 0.69 -0.04 -20.04
N ASN A 176 -0.41 -0.10 -20.80
CA ASN A 176 -1.41 -1.17 -20.73
C ASN A 176 -2.14 -1.29 -19.38
N ASN A 177 -2.12 -0.27 -18.51
CA ASN A 177 -2.88 -0.29 -17.27
C ASN A 177 -4.39 -0.36 -17.56
N SER A 178 -5.11 -1.18 -16.79
CA SER A 178 -6.57 -1.31 -16.86
C SER A 178 -7.13 -1.83 -15.53
N LYS A 179 -8.41 -2.19 -15.49
CA LYS A 179 -9.01 -2.89 -14.34
C LYS A 179 -8.48 -4.31 -14.18
N GLU A 180 -8.10 -4.94 -15.29
CA GLU A 180 -7.56 -6.29 -15.36
C GLU A 180 -6.04 -6.28 -15.24
N ASN A 181 -5.38 -5.34 -15.93
CA ASN A 181 -3.94 -5.24 -16.01
C ASN A 181 -3.35 -4.47 -14.83
N ILE A 182 -3.37 -5.09 -13.66
CA ILE A 182 -2.93 -4.47 -12.41
C ILE A 182 -1.48 -4.79 -12.03
N TYR A 183 -0.83 -5.76 -12.69
CA TYR A 183 0.48 -6.23 -12.28
C TYR A 183 1.61 -5.62 -13.09
N ILE A 184 2.63 -5.10 -12.41
CA ILE A 184 3.86 -4.63 -13.05
C ILE A 184 4.61 -5.86 -13.60
N GLN A 185 4.88 -5.83 -14.90
CA GLN A 185 5.66 -6.81 -15.64
C GLN A 185 7.13 -6.39 -15.76
N LYS A 186 7.37 -5.09 -15.94
CA LYS A 186 8.68 -4.45 -15.96
C LYS A 186 8.56 -3.01 -15.46
N ALA A 187 9.63 -2.52 -14.83
CA ALA A 187 9.71 -1.15 -14.36
C ALA A 187 11.06 -0.53 -14.74
N TYR A 188 11.03 0.70 -15.24
CA TYR A 188 12.20 1.46 -15.64
C TYR A 188 12.17 2.85 -15.02
N LEU A 189 13.24 3.21 -14.30
CA LEU A 189 13.44 4.54 -13.77
C LEU A 189 14.47 5.27 -14.63
N ASN A 190 14.04 6.32 -15.32
CA ASN A 190 14.88 7.10 -16.25
C ASN A 190 15.61 6.21 -17.27
N GLY A 191 14.90 5.20 -17.80
CA GLY A 191 15.41 4.23 -18.78
C GLY A 191 16.23 3.08 -18.20
N LYS A 192 16.51 3.05 -16.90
CA LYS A 192 17.21 1.94 -16.23
C LYS A 192 16.20 0.99 -15.58
N GLU A 193 16.33 -0.30 -15.84
CA GLU A 193 15.47 -1.32 -15.23
C GLU A 193 15.63 -1.34 -13.71
N LEU A 194 14.50 -1.40 -13.00
CA LEU A 194 14.49 -1.51 -11.54
C LEU A 194 14.65 -2.96 -11.10
N LYS A 195 15.50 -3.16 -10.09
CA LYS A 195 15.78 -4.46 -9.46
C LYS A 195 15.20 -4.60 -8.06
N GLN A 196 14.35 -3.65 -7.65
CA GLN A 196 13.64 -3.66 -6.38
C GLN A 196 12.29 -2.94 -6.56
N PRO A 197 11.23 -3.35 -5.83
CA PRO A 197 9.92 -2.71 -5.88
C PRO A 197 9.87 -1.41 -5.08
N ARG A 198 10.91 -0.58 -5.19
CA ARG A 198 11.03 0.71 -4.50
C ARG A 198 11.98 1.63 -5.25
N ILE A 199 11.75 2.93 -5.12
CA ILE A 199 12.58 3.98 -5.72
C ILE A 199 13.00 4.98 -4.66
N PRO A 200 14.23 5.51 -4.71
CA PRO A 200 14.65 6.51 -3.74
C PRO A 200 13.95 7.83 -4.02
N PHE A 201 13.53 8.53 -2.96
CA PHE A 201 12.82 9.81 -3.08
C PHE A 201 13.63 10.85 -3.87
N VAL A 202 14.97 10.82 -3.75
CA VAL A 202 15.88 11.68 -4.52
C VAL A 202 15.70 11.52 -6.03
N ALA A 203 15.35 10.33 -6.52
CA ALA A 203 15.11 10.12 -7.95
C ALA A 203 13.81 10.77 -8.43
N ILE A 204 12.82 10.93 -7.54
CA ILE A 204 11.57 11.61 -7.86
C ILE A 204 11.82 13.11 -7.93
N VAL A 205 12.43 13.69 -6.90
CA VAL A 205 12.66 15.15 -6.82
C VAL A 205 13.73 15.66 -7.79
N SER A 206 14.55 14.76 -8.34
CA SER A 206 15.43 15.05 -9.48
C SER A 206 14.69 15.16 -10.82
N GLY A 207 13.40 14.79 -10.85
CA GLY A 207 12.58 14.75 -12.04
C GLY A 207 12.87 13.55 -12.94
N GLY A 208 12.10 13.43 -14.01
CA GLY A 208 12.24 12.35 -14.99
C GLY A 208 11.01 11.45 -15.07
N THR A 209 11.22 10.17 -15.35
CA THR A 209 10.14 9.23 -15.67
C THR A 209 10.32 7.86 -15.02
N LEU A 210 9.28 7.37 -14.37
CA LEU A 210 9.06 5.96 -14.05
C LEU A 210 8.13 5.36 -15.10
N LEU A 211 8.62 4.39 -15.88
CA LEU A 211 7.84 3.65 -16.86
C LEU A 211 7.52 2.26 -16.30
N LEU A 212 6.25 1.90 -16.30
CA LEU A 212 5.73 0.61 -15.86
C LEU A 212 5.04 -0.07 -17.05
N GLU A 213 5.42 -1.31 -17.34
CA GLU A 213 4.68 -2.17 -18.27
C GLU A 213 3.72 -3.04 -17.46
N MET A 214 2.41 -2.92 -17.68
CA MET A 214 1.38 -3.61 -16.89
C MET A 214 0.87 -4.87 -17.60
N GLY A 215 0.34 -5.81 -16.82
CA GLY A 215 -0.25 -7.08 -17.30
C GLY A 215 -1.30 -7.64 -16.34
N ASP A 216 -2.07 -8.61 -16.83
CA ASP A 216 -3.22 -9.25 -16.14
C ASP A 216 -2.82 -10.37 -15.17
N LYS A 217 -1.57 -10.82 -15.24
CA LYS A 217 -1.03 -11.90 -14.40
C LYS A 217 0.16 -11.43 -13.56
N PRO A 218 0.32 -11.95 -12.34
CA PRO A 218 1.50 -11.71 -11.53
C PRO A 218 2.80 -12.07 -12.26
N LYS A 219 3.81 -11.21 -12.16
CA LYS A 219 5.19 -11.48 -12.58
C LYS A 219 6.07 -11.70 -11.36
N PHE A 220 6.39 -12.96 -11.07
CA PHE A 220 7.08 -13.34 -9.82
C PHE A 220 8.55 -12.92 -9.74
N ASP A 221 9.16 -12.61 -10.87
CA ASP A 221 10.57 -12.23 -11.05
C ASP A 221 10.75 -10.79 -11.57
N CYS A 222 9.72 -9.93 -11.45
CA CYS A 222 9.72 -8.57 -12.00
C CYS A 222 10.88 -7.68 -11.51
N PHE A 223 11.35 -7.92 -10.28
CA PHE A 223 12.35 -7.08 -9.61
C PHE A 223 13.59 -7.90 -9.21
N ASN A 224 13.98 -8.88 -10.04
CA ASN A 224 15.18 -9.70 -9.83
C ASN A 224 16.31 -9.37 -10.84
#